data_AF-Q2LCP2-F1
#
_entry.id   AF-Q2LCP2-F1
#
_cell.length_a   1.000
_cell.length_b   1.000
_cell.length_c   1.000
_cell.angle_alpha   90.00
_cell.angle_beta   90.00
_cell.angle_gamma   90.00
#
_symmetry.space_group_name_H-M   'P 1'
#
loop_
_entity.id
_entity.type
_entity.pdbx_description
1 polymer ?
#
loop_
_entity_poly.entity_id
_entity_poly.type
_entity_poly.pdbx_seq_one_letter_code
_entity_poly.pdbx_strand_id
1 'polypeptide(L)'
;MGIVIGKIELNSEKQIIGELKKKIKGINLNVAQKVIMLSGNVASLKGNTLLKSQEKQILEILQSFKGLYDYTYGLKVEALDKIRRLENVYRYIRVIKGYPIKGRTKSNANTAKRQASPGGNKKLKIMDILKKKPTNRKERRIFNKIKKLQDKHNKQQQKNKKSKKWKTKK
;
A
#
# COMPACT_ATOMS: atom_id res chain seq x y z
N MET A 1 10.92 -20.58 21.62
CA MET A 1 11.16 -19.25 22.20
C MET A 1 11.64 -18.34 21.08
N GLY A 2 10.96 -17.23 20.78
CA GLY A 2 11.33 -16.37 19.65
C GLY A 2 12.50 -15.45 19.99
N ILE A 3 13.29 -15.09 18.99
CA ILE A 3 14.32 -14.05 19.12
C ILE A 3 13.76 -12.74 18.61
N VAL A 4 14.04 -11.65 19.32
CA VAL A 4 13.53 -10.32 18.97
C VAL A 4 14.69 -9.45 18.54
N ILE A 5 14.82 -9.22 17.24
CA ILE A 5 15.75 -8.22 16.70
C ILE A 5 14.99 -6.90 16.57
N GLY A 6 15.18 -6.00 17.53
CA GLY A 6 14.47 -4.72 17.61
C GLY A 6 12.97 -4.90 17.87
N LYS A 7 12.14 -4.73 16.82
CA LYS A 7 10.68 -4.94 16.87
C LYS A 7 10.23 -6.20 16.12
N ILE A 8 11.16 -7.02 15.66
CA ILE A 8 10.89 -8.13 14.74
C ILE A 8 11.10 -9.45 15.47
N GLU A 9 10.01 -10.19 15.62
CA GLU A 9 10.02 -11.55 16.15
C GLU A 9 10.42 -12.56 15.06
N LEU A 10 11.56 -13.21 15.28
CA LEU A 10 12.13 -14.25 14.43
C LEU A 10 11.95 -15.63 15.08
N ASN A 11 11.75 -16.65 14.25
CA ASN A 11 11.72 -18.03 14.71
C ASN A 11 13.14 -18.54 15.00
N SER A 12 13.38 -19.02 16.23
CA SER A 12 14.67 -19.54 16.68
C SER A 12 15.17 -20.78 15.93
N GLU A 13 14.28 -21.63 15.43
CA GLU A 13 14.65 -22.91 14.79
C GLU A 13 15.11 -22.74 13.34
N LYS A 14 14.81 -21.58 12.75
CA LYS A 14 15.05 -21.28 11.34
C LYS A 14 16.32 -20.46 11.15
N GLN A 15 16.83 -20.50 9.93
CA GLN A 15 17.93 -19.63 9.50
C GLN A 15 17.49 -18.17 9.55
N ILE A 16 18.30 -17.32 10.19
CA ILE A 16 17.99 -15.91 10.42
C ILE A 16 17.77 -15.19 9.08
N ILE A 17 18.57 -15.52 8.05
CA ILE A 17 18.44 -14.97 6.70
C ILE A 17 17.03 -15.15 6.13
N GLY A 18 16.49 -16.38 6.26
CA GLY A 18 15.16 -16.71 5.76
C GLY A 18 14.08 -15.94 6.51
N GLU A 19 14.24 -15.80 7.83
CA GLU A 19 13.29 -15.07 8.68
C GLU A 19 13.35 -13.56 8.42
N LEU A 20 14.54 -12.96 8.25
CA LEU A 20 14.71 -11.54 7.89
C LEU A 20 14.03 -11.22 6.56
N LYS A 21 14.28 -12.03 5.52
CA LYS A 21 13.62 -11.89 4.21
C LYS A 21 12.10 -11.97 4.31
N LYS A 22 11.58 -12.85 5.16
CA LYS A 22 10.14 -13.07 5.32
C LYS A 22 9.46 -11.94 6.10
N LYS A 23 10.11 -11.45 7.16
CA LYS A 23 9.52 -10.52 8.12
C LYS A 23 9.73 -9.05 7.74
N ILE A 24 10.81 -8.71 7.05
CA ILE A 24 11.12 -7.33 6.67
C ILE A 24 10.78 -7.11 5.19
N LYS A 25 9.72 -6.33 4.93
CA LYS A 25 9.31 -5.97 3.57
C LYS A 25 10.41 -5.14 2.89
N GLY A 26 10.91 -5.63 1.75
CA GLY A 26 11.95 -4.96 0.96
C GLY A 26 13.34 -5.59 1.09
N ILE A 27 13.56 -6.46 2.08
CA ILE A 27 14.81 -7.23 2.19
C ILE A 27 14.71 -8.47 1.31
N ASN A 28 15.63 -8.56 0.34
CA ASN A 28 15.84 -9.76 -0.46
C ASN A 28 16.90 -10.67 0.19
N LEU A 29 17.12 -11.85 -0.41
CA LEU A 29 18.09 -12.82 0.08
C LEU A 29 19.50 -12.22 0.18
N ASN A 30 19.92 -11.47 -0.84
CA ASN A 30 21.27 -10.89 -0.92
C ASN A 30 21.50 -9.84 0.17
N VAL A 31 20.51 -9.00 0.45
CA VAL A 31 20.59 -8.00 1.52
C VAL A 31 20.63 -8.68 2.87
N ALA A 32 19.77 -9.69 3.11
CA ALA A 32 19.79 -10.45 4.36
C ALA A 32 21.14 -11.17 4.56
N GLN A 33 21.70 -11.78 3.51
CA GLN A 33 23.04 -12.37 3.54
C GLN A 33 24.11 -11.32 3.91
N LYS A 34 24.11 -10.16 3.26
CA LYS A 34 25.04 -9.08 3.56
C LYS A 34 24.93 -8.60 5.01
N VAL A 35 23.72 -8.44 5.53
CA VAL A 35 23.49 -8.06 6.93
C VAL A 35 24.13 -9.07 7.89
N ILE A 36 23.89 -10.36 7.66
CA ILE A 36 24.45 -11.42 8.51
C ILE A 36 25.97 -11.49 8.40
N MET A 37 26.53 -11.41 7.19
CA MET A 37 27.98 -11.41 6.99
C MET A 37 28.65 -10.20 7.65
N LEU A 38 28.07 -9.01 7.53
CA LEU A 38 28.58 -7.79 8.17
C LEU A 38 28.51 -7.85 9.70
N SER A 39 27.57 -8.62 10.26
CA SER A 39 27.52 -8.89 11.71
C SER A 39 28.54 -9.92 12.19
N GLY A 40 29.45 -10.38 11.32
CA GLY A 40 30.47 -11.38 11.64
C GLY A 40 29.93 -12.82 11.72
N ASN A 41 28.73 -13.07 11.19
CA ASN A 41 28.04 -14.35 11.30
C ASN A 41 28.05 -15.13 9.99
N VAL A 42 27.99 -16.46 10.09
CA VAL A 42 27.85 -17.35 8.93
C VAL A 42 26.42 -17.30 8.40
N ALA A 43 26.24 -17.39 7.08
CA ALA A 43 24.93 -17.32 6.45
C ALA A 43 23.94 -18.43 6.89
N SER A 44 24.45 -19.57 7.35
CA SER A 44 23.65 -20.70 7.85
C SER A 44 23.18 -20.54 9.29
N LEU A 45 23.52 -19.44 9.97
CA LEU A 45 23.22 -19.21 11.39
C LEU A 45 21.71 -19.32 11.65
N LYS A 46 21.36 -20.17 12.62
CA LYS A 46 20.00 -20.31 13.13
C LYS A 46 19.77 -19.31 14.26
N GLY A 47 18.50 -18.95 14.48
CA GLY A 47 18.15 -18.04 15.55
C GLY A 47 18.68 -18.53 16.90
N ASN A 48 18.42 -19.78 17.28
CA ASN A 48 18.78 -20.35 18.58
C ASN A 48 20.27 -20.23 18.99
N THR A 49 21.17 -20.09 18.02
CA THR A 49 22.62 -19.93 18.25
C THR A 49 23.07 -18.46 18.32
N LEU A 50 22.17 -17.51 18.14
CA LEU A 50 22.48 -16.08 18.10
C LEU A 50 22.66 -15.52 19.51
N LEU A 51 23.79 -14.84 19.73
CA LEU A 51 24.07 -14.14 20.98
C LEU A 51 23.38 -12.76 20.98
N LYS A 52 23.03 -12.25 22.17
CA LYS A 52 22.45 -10.90 22.33
C LYS A 52 23.33 -9.78 21.75
N SER A 53 24.65 -9.95 21.79
CA SER A 53 25.59 -9.01 21.17
C SER A 53 25.45 -8.97 19.64
N GLN A 54 25.27 -10.15 19.02
CA GLN A 54 25.07 -10.29 17.59
C GLN A 54 23.69 -9.76 17.16
N GLU A 55 22.65 -9.96 17.98
CA GLU A 55 21.32 -9.35 17.76
C GLU A 55 21.41 -7.82 17.62
N LYS A 56 22.17 -7.19 18.53
CA LYS A 56 22.38 -5.74 18.52
C LYS A 56 23.14 -5.29 17.26
N GLN A 57 24.19 -6.00 16.88
CA GLN A 57 24.95 -5.70 15.64
C GLN A 57 24.08 -5.85 14.39
N ILE A 58 23.27 -6.90 14.29
CA ILE A 58 22.33 -7.08 13.19
C ILE A 58 21.34 -5.91 13.13
N LEU A 59 20.82 -5.47 14.28
CA LEU A 59 19.91 -4.33 14.34
C LEU A 59 20.56 -3.02 13.86
N GLU A 60 21.78 -2.74 14.31
CA GLU A 60 22.54 -1.54 13.90
C GLU A 60 22.83 -1.55 12.40
N ILE A 61 23.25 -2.71 11.85
CA ILE A 61 23.49 -2.87 10.42
C ILE A 61 22.17 -2.70 9.65
N LEU A 62 21.07 -3.28 10.10
CA LEU A 62 19.76 -3.12 9.47
C LEU A 62 19.33 -1.64 9.45
N GLN A 63 19.53 -0.91 10.54
CA GLN A 63 19.24 0.51 10.63
C GLN A 63 20.13 1.37 9.73
N SER A 64 21.38 0.95 9.46
CA SER A 64 22.30 1.65 8.56
C SER A 64 21.82 1.67 7.10
N PHE A 65 21.03 0.67 6.68
CA PHE A 65 20.41 0.64 5.37
C PHE A 65 19.29 1.70 5.28
N LYS A 66 19.65 2.92 4.85
CA LYS A 66 18.71 4.03 4.61
C LYS A 66 17.54 3.55 3.75
N GLY A 67 16.34 3.61 4.32
CA GLY A 67 15.10 3.18 3.68
C GLY A 67 14.69 1.74 4.00
N LEU A 68 15.56 0.76 4.20
CA LEU A 68 15.08 -0.63 4.37
C LEU A 68 14.43 -0.91 5.73
N TYR A 69 14.82 -0.18 6.78
CA TYR A 69 14.30 -0.35 8.15
C TYR A 69 13.28 0.71 8.57
N ASP A 70 13.08 1.72 7.73
CA ASP A 70 12.08 2.74 7.98
C ASP A 70 10.70 2.14 7.67
N TYR A 71 9.80 2.06 8.66
CA TYR A 71 8.40 1.67 8.44
C TYR A 71 7.76 2.49 7.30
N THR A 72 8.25 3.71 7.11
CA THR A 72 7.86 4.61 6.03
C THR A 72 8.31 4.18 4.65
N TYR A 73 9.28 3.28 4.47
CA TYR A 73 9.71 2.82 3.15
C TYR A 73 8.70 1.91 2.48
N GLY A 74 8.06 1.02 3.26
CA GLY A 74 6.90 0.28 2.77
C GLY A 74 5.82 1.23 2.26
N LEU A 75 5.59 2.33 2.98
CA LEU A 75 4.64 3.39 2.62
C LEU A 75 5.11 4.25 1.43
N LYS A 76 6.40 4.58 1.34
CA LYS A 76 7.01 5.37 0.25
C LYS A 76 7.03 4.58 -1.05
N VAL A 77 7.38 3.30 -1.02
CA VAL A 77 7.29 2.41 -2.18
C VAL A 77 5.84 2.25 -2.62
N GLU A 78 4.90 2.04 -1.68
CA GLU A 78 3.46 2.01 -2.00
C GLU A 78 2.94 3.34 -2.55
N ALA A 79 3.42 4.48 -2.05
CA ALA A 79 3.06 5.80 -2.54
C ALA A 79 3.64 6.06 -3.94
N LEU A 80 4.91 5.74 -4.17
CA LEU A 80 5.54 5.84 -5.49
C LEU A 80 4.89 4.89 -6.49
N ASP A 81 4.52 3.68 -6.08
CA ASP A 81 3.76 2.76 -6.91
C ASP A 81 2.35 3.29 -7.20
N LYS A 82 1.69 3.97 -6.26
CA LYS A 82 0.41 4.66 -6.49
C LYS A 82 0.59 5.82 -7.48
N ILE A 83 1.65 6.64 -7.36
CA ILE A 83 1.96 7.74 -8.26
C ILE A 83 2.25 7.21 -9.68
N ARG A 84 3.13 6.21 -9.81
CA ARG A 84 3.42 5.53 -11.08
C ARG A 84 2.21 4.83 -11.69
N ARG A 85 1.27 4.36 -10.85
CA ARG A 85 -0.04 3.84 -11.30
C ARG A 85 -0.90 4.96 -11.88
N LEU A 86 -0.85 6.19 -11.36
CA LEU A 86 -1.62 7.35 -11.83
C LEU A 86 -1.02 7.98 -13.11
N GLU A 87 0.30 8.04 -13.24
CA GLU A 87 0.99 8.65 -14.40
C GLU A 87 0.74 7.91 -15.73
N ASN A 88 0.28 6.66 -15.67
CA ASN A 88 -0.13 5.91 -16.85
C ASN A 88 -1.62 5.59 -16.77
N VAL A 89 -2.46 6.43 -17.38
CA VAL A 89 -3.93 6.29 -17.41
C VAL A 89 -4.37 4.87 -17.76
N TYR A 90 -3.72 4.23 -18.75
CA TYR A 90 -4.01 2.85 -19.12
C TYR A 90 -3.69 1.84 -18.00
N ARG A 91 -2.51 1.96 -17.36
CA ARG A 91 -2.11 1.07 -16.27
C ARG A 91 -3.06 1.22 -15.08
N TYR A 92 -3.47 2.45 -14.77
CA TYR A 92 -4.45 2.75 -13.72
C TYR A 92 -5.79 2.04 -13.97
N ILE A 93 -6.34 2.19 -15.19
CA ILE A 93 -7.62 1.58 -15.57
C ILE A 93 -7.55 0.06 -15.46
N ARG A 94 -6.45 -0.58 -15.91
CA ARG A 94 -6.25 -2.03 -15.80
C ARG A 94 -6.25 -2.49 -14.34
N VAL A 95 -5.51 -1.79 -13.46
CA VAL A 95 -5.47 -2.09 -12.02
C VAL A 95 -6.84 -1.99 -11.37
N ILE A 96 -7.59 -0.90 -11.63
CA ILE A 96 -8.93 -0.74 -11.07
C ILE A 96 -9.89 -1.83 -11.54
N LYS A 97 -9.83 -2.18 -12.83
CA LYS A 97 -10.68 -3.22 -13.41
C LYS A 97 -10.22 -4.64 -13.08
N GLY A 98 -9.12 -4.81 -12.35
CA GLY A 98 -8.55 -6.11 -12.02
C GLY A 98 -7.96 -6.86 -13.21
N TYR A 99 -7.59 -6.14 -14.27
CA TYR A 99 -6.88 -6.69 -15.41
C TYR A 99 -5.37 -6.61 -15.21
N PRO A 100 -4.61 -7.62 -15.66
CA PRO A 100 -3.15 -7.57 -15.63
C PRO A 100 -2.65 -6.39 -16.47
N ILE A 101 -1.64 -5.68 -15.97
CA ILE A 101 -1.03 -4.55 -16.70
C ILE A 101 -0.30 -5.05 -17.96
N LYS A 102 0.31 -6.24 -17.90
CA LYS A 102 1.04 -6.88 -19.00
C LYS A 102 0.39 -8.22 -19.33
N GLY A 103 0.32 -8.58 -20.62
CA GLY A 103 -0.12 -9.89 -21.10
C GLY A 103 -1.59 -9.99 -21.54
N ARG A 104 -1.95 -11.18 -22.03
CA ARG A 104 -3.29 -11.53 -22.53
C ARG A 104 -4.27 -11.72 -21.37
N THR A 105 -5.54 -11.40 -21.59
CA THR A 105 -6.62 -11.52 -20.58
C THR A 105 -7.67 -12.58 -20.92
N LYS A 106 -7.59 -13.19 -22.11
CA LYS A 106 -8.56 -14.19 -22.58
C LYS A 106 -8.55 -15.46 -21.71
N SER A 107 -7.37 -15.88 -21.25
CA SER A 107 -7.15 -16.98 -20.31
C SER A 107 -6.18 -16.55 -19.20
N ASN A 108 -6.21 -17.22 -18.04
CA ASN A 108 -5.23 -17.11 -16.94
C ASN A 108 -5.06 -15.74 -16.25
N ALA A 109 -6.08 -14.87 -16.26
CA ALA A 109 -6.01 -13.55 -15.60
C ALA A 109 -6.47 -13.54 -14.11
N ASN A 110 -6.69 -14.71 -13.50
CA ASN A 110 -7.36 -14.81 -12.19
C ASN A 110 -6.55 -14.20 -11.04
N THR A 111 -5.21 -14.25 -11.08
CA THR A 111 -4.36 -13.64 -10.05
C THR A 111 -4.54 -12.12 -9.99
N ALA A 112 -4.61 -11.46 -11.15
CA ALA A 112 -4.84 -10.01 -11.22
C ALA A 112 -6.25 -9.64 -10.74
N LYS A 113 -7.26 -10.47 -11.08
CA LYS A 113 -8.63 -10.27 -10.61
C LYS A 113 -8.75 -10.38 -9.08
N ARG A 114 -8.01 -11.31 -8.45
CA ARG A 114 -7.99 -11.51 -6.99
C ARG A 114 -7.34 -10.35 -6.23
N GLN A 115 -6.33 -9.69 -6.83
CA GLN A 115 -5.63 -8.56 -6.21
C GLN A 115 -6.40 -7.24 -6.28
N ALA A 116 -7.47 -7.16 -7.09
CA ALA A 116 -8.30 -5.97 -7.19
C ALA A 116 -9.12 -5.79 -5.90
N SER A 117 -8.89 -4.69 -5.19
CA SER A 117 -9.60 -4.40 -3.94
C SER A 117 -11.12 -4.29 -4.19
N PRO A 118 -12.00 -4.98 -3.42
CA PRO A 118 -13.45 -4.97 -3.63
C PRO A 118 -14.13 -3.59 -3.59
N GLY A 119 -13.42 -2.55 -3.11
CA GLY A 119 -13.95 -1.20 -2.91
C GLY A 119 -13.87 -0.24 -4.11
N GLY A 120 -13.11 -0.56 -5.18
CA GLY A 120 -12.92 0.36 -6.30
C GLY A 120 -14.15 0.57 -7.20
N ASN A 121 -14.98 -0.47 -7.34
CA ASN A 121 -16.12 -0.45 -8.28
C ASN A 121 -17.32 0.39 -7.80
N LYS A 122 -17.47 0.64 -6.49
CA LYS A 122 -18.63 1.40 -5.98
C LYS A 122 -18.51 2.91 -6.28
N LYS A 123 -17.30 3.49 -6.21
CA LYS A 123 -17.11 4.93 -6.47
C LYS A 123 -17.25 5.30 -7.96
N LEU A 124 -16.77 4.44 -8.87
CA LEU A 124 -16.89 4.69 -10.32
C LEU A 124 -18.33 4.62 -10.82
N LYS A 125 -19.15 3.67 -10.34
CA LYS A 125 -20.57 3.60 -10.71
C LYS A 125 -21.34 4.88 -10.33
N ILE A 126 -21.01 5.52 -9.20
CA ILE A 126 -21.71 6.75 -8.77
C ILE A 126 -21.35 7.95 -9.68
N MET A 127 -20.10 8.06 -10.14
CA MET A 127 -19.71 9.14 -11.07
C MET A 127 -20.27 8.95 -12.48
N ASP A 128 -20.37 7.71 -12.97
CA ASP A 128 -20.98 7.44 -14.28
C ASP A 128 -22.50 7.67 -14.30
N ILE A 129 -23.19 7.42 -13.18
CA ILE A 129 -24.63 7.72 -13.03
C ILE A 129 -24.89 9.24 -13.09
N LEU A 130 -23.94 10.09 -12.66
CA LEU A 130 -24.10 11.55 -12.72
C LEU A 130 -23.83 12.15 -14.10
N LYS A 131 -23.06 11.46 -14.97
CA LYS A 131 -22.73 11.94 -16.32
C LYS A 131 -23.76 11.51 -17.38
N LYS A 132 -24.54 10.46 -17.13
CA LYS A 132 -25.57 9.97 -18.07
C LYS A 132 -26.97 10.44 -17.65
N LYS A 133 -27.82 10.78 -18.62
CA LYS A 133 -29.26 11.01 -18.35
C LYS A 133 -29.88 9.68 -17.88
N PRO A 134 -30.64 9.65 -16.77
CA PRO A 134 -31.28 8.43 -16.30
C PRO A 134 -32.32 7.94 -17.32
N THR A 135 -32.28 6.65 -17.66
CA THR A 135 -33.17 6.08 -18.69
C THR A 135 -34.45 5.47 -18.10
N ASN A 136 -34.44 5.06 -16.84
CA ASN A 136 -35.60 4.45 -16.16
C ASN A 136 -35.98 5.16 -14.84
N ARG A 137 -37.17 4.84 -14.30
CA ARG A 137 -37.74 5.47 -13.08
C ARG A 137 -36.86 5.24 -11.85
N LYS A 138 -36.24 4.06 -11.73
CA LYS A 138 -35.37 3.68 -10.61
C LYS A 138 -34.07 4.51 -10.61
N GLU A 139 -33.43 4.62 -11.78
CA GLU A 139 -32.26 5.47 -12.01
C GLU A 139 -32.57 6.94 -11.76
N ARG A 140 -33.71 7.46 -12.24
CA ARG A 140 -34.11 8.85 -12.02
C ARG A 140 -34.27 9.18 -10.53
N ARG A 141 -34.83 8.28 -9.73
CA ARG A 141 -34.92 8.42 -8.26
C ARG A 141 -33.53 8.49 -7.62
N ILE A 142 -32.61 7.61 -8.02
CA ILE A 142 -31.23 7.58 -7.51
C ILE A 142 -30.48 8.84 -7.91
N PHE A 143 -30.55 9.23 -9.20
CA PHE A 143 -29.95 10.45 -9.74
C PHE A 143 -30.40 11.70 -8.96
N ASN A 144 -31.71 11.85 -8.74
CA ASN A 144 -32.26 12.98 -7.99
C ASN A 144 -31.78 13.00 -6.53
N LYS A 145 -31.65 11.83 -5.89
CA LYS A 145 -31.13 11.72 -4.51
C LYS A 145 -29.66 12.16 -4.44
N ILE A 146 -28.84 11.71 -5.39
CA ILE A 146 -27.41 12.07 -5.47
C ILE A 146 -27.26 13.56 -5.78
N LYS A 147 -28.03 14.10 -6.74
CA LYS A 147 -28.02 15.53 -7.08
C LYS A 147 -28.35 16.41 -5.86
N LYS A 148 -29.40 16.07 -5.10
CA LYS A 148 -29.75 16.77 -3.85
C LYS A 148 -28.61 16.75 -2.81
N LEU A 149 -27.90 15.63 -2.68
CA LEU A 149 -26.75 15.52 -1.76
C LEU A 149 -25.58 16.40 -2.24
N GLN A 150 -25.30 16.41 -3.53
CA GLN A 150 -24.24 17.24 -4.13
C GLN A 150 -24.56 18.73 -3.98
N ASP A 151 -25.81 19.14 -4.19
CA ASP A 151 -26.26 20.53 -4.00
C ASP A 151 -26.14 20.96 -2.53
N LYS A 152 -26.51 20.09 -1.58
CA LYS A 152 -26.33 20.35 -0.14
C LYS A 152 -24.86 20.55 0.22
N HIS A 153 -23.99 19.68 -0.27
CA HIS A 153 -22.55 19.77 -0.05
C HIS A 153 -21.95 21.06 -0.64
N ASN A 154 -22.33 21.43 -1.87
CA ASN A 154 -21.89 22.67 -2.52
C ASN A 154 -22.36 23.93 -1.76
N LYS A 155 -23.62 23.95 -1.30
CA LYS A 155 -24.14 25.03 -0.44
C LYS A 155 -23.35 25.15 0.86
N GLN A 156 -22.99 24.04 1.49
CA GLN A 156 -22.20 24.04 2.72
C GLN A 156 -20.76 24.52 2.49
N GLN A 157 -20.13 24.12 1.39
CA GLN A 157 -18.82 24.65 0.99
C GLN A 157 -18.85 26.15 0.71
N GLN A 158 -19.90 26.67 0.05
CA GLN A 158 -20.04 28.11 -0.18
C GLN A 158 -20.22 28.89 1.13
N LYS A 159 -21.03 28.39 2.08
CA LYS A 159 -21.17 28.99 3.42
C LYS A 159 -19.82 29.04 4.15
N ASN A 160 -19.05 27.96 4.12
CA ASN A 160 -17.72 27.89 4.73
C ASN A 160 -16.70 28.82 4.07
N LYS A 161 -16.79 29.04 2.74
CA LYS A 161 -15.94 30.03 2.05
C LYS A 161 -16.30 31.46 2.44
N LYS A 162 -17.59 31.79 2.55
CA LYS A 162 -18.05 33.11 2.99
C LYS A 162 -17.63 33.41 4.43
N SER A 163 -17.76 32.45 5.36
CA SER A 163 -17.30 32.64 6.74
C SER A 163 -15.79 32.82 6.85
N LYS A 164 -14.98 32.12 6.04
CA LYS A 164 -13.53 32.34 5.97
C LYS A 164 -13.18 33.74 5.43
N LYS A 165 -13.87 34.22 4.40
CA LYS A 165 -13.63 35.55 3.80
C LYS A 165 -13.94 36.71 4.76
N TRP A 166 -14.87 36.51 5.70
CA TRP A 166 -15.17 37.49 6.76
C TRP A 166 -14.13 37.51 7.88
N LYS A 167 -13.46 36.38 8.16
CA LYS A 167 -12.39 36.29 9.17
C LYS A 167 -11.05 36.89 8.71
N THR A 168 -10.86 37.09 7.40
CA THR A 168 -9.64 37.68 6.81
C THR A 168 -9.77 39.17 6.51
N LYS A 169 -10.87 39.83 6.90
CA LYS A 169 -11.13 41.26 6.66
C LYS A 169 -11.30 42.10 7.95
N LYS A 170 -11.03 41.52 9.12
CA LYS A 170 -10.80 42.22 10.38
C LYS A 170 -9.33 42.14 10.71
#